data_AF-A0A4S8KXS5-F1
#
_entry.id   AF-A0A4S8KXS5-F1
#
_cell.length_a   1.000
_cell.length_b   1.000
_cell.length_c   1.000
_cell.angle_alpha   90.00
_cell.angle_beta   90.00
_cell.angle_gamma   90.00
#
_symmetry.space_group_name_H-M   'P 1'
#
loop_
_entity.id
_entity.type
_entity.pdbx_description
1 polymer ?
#
loop_
_entity_poly.entity_id
_entity_poly.type
_entity_poly.pdbx_seq_one_letter_code
_entity_poly.pdbx_strand_id
1 'polypeptide(L)'
;TAVNDPNPNELEYPIRESVVYLTLWSNIKSPNALGLGSKKTSSDLWSHLEIEFMVVSKLSRKRKEDALRNCRYTGGGITGNGGYAEKIRSLYKDATDAGATISDEQLITLFVDSFPRSPEWLPILAGLADESNFNVAANRLQEFVRLMNGGDGGGIEGMEKVSALQTEVKQLKEQIAVMQARKGPANPGLKCTNPNCNRVGHTIENCFRKGGGKEGQYPSWWKGKRDNTTSTTTNATANTSSSIPT
;
A
#
# COMPACT_ATOMS: atom_id res chain seq x y z
N THR A 1 -26.20 42.47 -35.09
CA THR A 1 -25.58 41.38 -34.31
C THR A 1 -25.51 40.15 -35.18
N ALA A 2 -24.44 39.38 -35.07
CA ALA A 2 -24.38 38.08 -35.75
C ALA A 2 -25.53 37.20 -35.25
N VAL A 3 -26.14 36.41 -36.14
CA VAL A 3 -27.11 35.39 -35.74
C VAL A 3 -26.38 34.44 -34.79
N ASN A 4 -26.79 34.40 -33.52
CA ASN A 4 -26.14 33.71 -32.37
C ASN A 4 -25.01 34.45 -31.63
N ASP A 5 -24.93 35.78 -31.70
CA ASP A 5 -24.07 36.56 -30.78
C ASP A 5 -24.42 36.23 -29.31
N PRO A 6 -23.45 35.92 -28.41
CA PRO A 6 -23.73 35.65 -27.00
C PRO A 6 -24.36 36.85 -26.26
N ASN A 7 -24.25 38.06 -26.81
CA ASN A 7 -24.87 39.27 -26.30
C ASN A 7 -26.00 39.71 -27.26
N PRO A 8 -27.20 39.15 -27.14
CA PRO A 8 -28.33 39.57 -27.98
C PRO A 8 -28.68 41.04 -27.71
N ASN A 9 -29.13 41.73 -28.75
CA ASN A 9 -29.66 43.08 -28.61
C ASN A 9 -31.06 43.07 -27.96
N GLU A 10 -31.57 44.25 -27.58
CA GLU A 10 -32.85 44.39 -26.85
C GLU A 10 -34.07 43.83 -27.61
N LEU A 11 -34.06 43.84 -28.95
CA LEU A 11 -35.14 43.30 -29.77
C LEU A 11 -35.04 41.79 -29.96
N GLU A 12 -33.83 41.26 -29.93
CA GLU A 12 -33.51 39.85 -30.16
C GLU A 12 -33.66 39.01 -28.89
N TYR A 13 -33.36 39.58 -27.72
CA TYR A 13 -33.43 38.88 -26.44
C TYR A 13 -34.81 38.27 -26.16
N PRO A 14 -35.96 38.97 -26.31
CA PRO A 14 -37.28 38.40 -26.04
C PRO A 14 -37.59 37.19 -26.94
N ILE A 15 -37.15 37.24 -28.20
CA ILE A 15 -37.34 36.14 -29.16
C ILE A 15 -36.55 34.92 -28.70
N ARG A 16 -35.26 35.09 -28.39
CA ARG A 16 -34.40 33.99 -27.92
C ARG A 16 -34.91 33.41 -26.61
N GLU A 17 -35.29 34.26 -25.66
CA GLU A 17 -35.84 33.85 -24.37
C GLU A 17 -37.14 33.04 -24.55
N SER A 18 -38.03 33.47 -25.44
CA SER A 18 -39.26 32.73 -25.75
C SER A 18 -38.98 31.35 -26.35
N VAL A 19 -37.98 31.23 -27.22
CA VAL A 19 -37.58 29.97 -27.86
C VAL A 19 -37.01 29.01 -26.81
N VAL A 20 -36.12 29.47 -25.94
CA VAL A 20 -35.56 28.65 -24.86
C VAL A 20 -36.66 28.21 -23.90
N TYR A 21 -37.52 29.13 -23.47
CA TYR A 21 -38.64 28.82 -22.58
C TYR A 21 -39.57 27.76 -23.18
N LEU A 22 -40.00 27.92 -24.43
CA LEU A 22 -40.88 26.97 -25.12
C LEU A 22 -40.20 25.61 -25.32
N THR A 23 -38.90 25.61 -25.62
CA THR A 23 -38.12 24.38 -25.74
C THR A 23 -38.10 23.62 -24.42
N LEU A 24 -37.84 24.29 -23.30
CA LEU A 24 -37.89 23.67 -21.98
C LEU A 24 -39.31 23.20 -21.64
N TRP A 25 -40.31 24.07 -21.78
CA TRP A 25 -41.71 23.80 -21.41
C TRP A 25 -42.32 22.63 -22.19
N SER A 26 -42.08 22.57 -23.50
CA SER A 26 -42.63 21.52 -24.37
C SER A 26 -42.04 20.13 -24.12
N ASN A 27 -40.84 20.05 -23.54
CA ASN A 27 -40.21 18.77 -23.18
C ASN A 27 -40.66 18.23 -21.82
N ILE A 28 -41.46 18.98 -21.06
CA ILE A 28 -41.93 18.56 -19.73
C ILE A 28 -43.30 17.89 -19.87
N LYS A 29 -43.40 16.63 -19.42
CA LYS A 29 -44.69 15.94 -19.31
C LYS A 29 -45.52 16.53 -18.17
N SER A 30 -46.71 17.00 -18.48
CA SER A 30 -47.68 17.57 -17.53
C SER A 30 -47.10 18.68 -16.63
N PRO A 31 -46.70 19.84 -17.18
CA PRO A 31 -46.05 20.91 -16.40
C PRO A 31 -46.87 21.40 -15.22
N ASN A 32 -48.20 21.46 -15.39
CA ASN A 32 -49.11 21.89 -14.33
C ASN A 32 -49.17 20.89 -13.16
N ALA A 33 -49.00 19.59 -13.42
CA ALA A 33 -48.97 18.56 -12.38
C ALA A 33 -47.68 18.63 -11.54
N LEU A 34 -46.61 19.16 -12.13
CA LEU A 34 -45.33 19.42 -11.47
C LEU A 34 -45.29 20.76 -10.71
N GLY A 35 -46.42 21.48 -10.63
CA GLY A 35 -46.47 22.77 -9.94
C GLY A 35 -45.69 23.89 -10.65
N LEU A 36 -45.30 23.69 -11.92
CA LEU A 36 -44.51 24.64 -12.72
C LEU A 36 -45.32 25.84 -13.22
N GLY A 37 -46.45 26.17 -12.59
CA GLY A 37 -47.37 27.22 -13.02
C GLY A 37 -46.65 28.48 -13.50
N SER A 38 -47.16 29.07 -14.59
CA SER A 38 -46.56 30.13 -15.44
C SER A 38 -45.30 30.80 -14.87
N LYS A 39 -44.16 30.11 -14.92
CA LYS A 39 -42.86 30.74 -14.65
C LYS A 39 -42.61 31.80 -15.72
N LYS A 40 -42.04 32.95 -15.36
CA LYS A 40 -41.93 34.11 -16.25
C LYS A 40 -40.76 34.03 -17.22
N THR A 41 -39.70 33.31 -16.84
CA THR A 41 -38.45 33.22 -17.62
C THR A 41 -37.98 31.77 -17.76
N SER A 42 -37.16 31.53 -18.77
CA SER A 42 -36.51 30.25 -19.06
C SER A 42 -35.54 29.88 -17.94
N SER A 43 -34.87 30.89 -17.36
CA SER A 43 -34.02 30.75 -16.18
C SER A 43 -34.83 30.29 -14.96
N ASP A 44 -35.97 30.92 -14.65
CA ASP A 44 -36.81 30.52 -13.51
C ASP A 44 -37.32 29.08 -13.66
N LEU A 45 -37.67 28.70 -14.90
CA LEU A 45 -38.09 27.34 -15.21
C LEU A 45 -36.94 26.35 -15.02
N TRP A 46 -35.75 26.66 -15.55
CA TRP A 46 -34.56 25.82 -15.43
C TRP A 46 -34.14 25.65 -13.97
N SER A 47 -34.02 26.74 -13.20
CA SER A 47 -33.66 26.69 -11.78
C SER A 47 -34.66 25.88 -10.96
N HIS A 48 -35.96 25.95 -11.28
CA HIS A 48 -36.96 25.12 -10.61
C HIS A 48 -36.75 23.63 -10.92
N LEU A 49 -36.46 23.28 -12.17
CA LEU A 49 -36.14 21.89 -12.55
C LEU A 49 -34.87 21.40 -11.86
N GLU A 50 -33.84 22.23 -11.74
CA GLU A 50 -32.63 21.90 -10.98
C GLU A 50 -32.95 21.64 -9.50
N ILE A 51 -33.79 22.48 -8.88
CA ILE A 51 -34.20 22.31 -7.48
C ILE A 51 -35.01 21.03 -7.27
N GLU A 52 -35.95 20.72 -8.15
CA GLU A 52 -36.82 19.54 -8.01
C GLU A 52 -36.12 18.23 -8.37
N PHE A 53 -35.29 18.25 -9.43
CA PHE A 53 -34.78 17.02 -10.04
C PHE A 53 -33.26 16.83 -9.94
N MET A 54 -32.47 17.90 -9.78
CA MET A 54 -31.01 17.78 -9.64
C MET A 54 -30.53 17.80 -8.20
N VAL A 55 -31.35 18.28 -7.25
CA VAL A 55 -31.09 18.05 -5.84
C VAL A 55 -31.16 16.55 -5.61
N VAL A 56 -30.07 15.93 -5.14
CA VAL A 56 -30.13 14.58 -4.62
C VAL A 56 -31.22 14.58 -3.55
N SER A 57 -32.36 13.98 -3.88
CA SER A 57 -33.57 14.09 -3.08
C SER A 57 -33.21 13.83 -1.62
N LYS A 58 -33.58 14.74 -0.71
CA LYS A 58 -33.32 14.56 0.73
C LYS A 58 -33.83 13.19 1.20
N LEU A 59 -34.89 12.69 0.57
CA LEU A 59 -35.43 11.36 0.78
C LEU A 59 -34.52 10.24 0.23
N SER A 60 -33.93 10.42 -0.95
CA SER A 60 -32.94 9.48 -1.51
C SER A 60 -31.70 9.38 -0.61
N ARG A 61 -31.13 10.53 -0.24
CA ARG A 61 -30.01 10.59 0.71
C ARG A 61 -30.34 9.87 2.02
N LYS A 62 -31.49 10.20 2.62
CA LYS A 62 -31.97 9.55 3.85
C LYS A 62 -32.11 8.03 3.67
N ARG A 63 -32.69 7.56 2.57
CA ARG A 63 -32.82 6.11 2.29
C ARG A 63 -31.46 5.41 2.21
N LYS A 64 -30.45 6.05 1.61
CA LYS A 64 -29.09 5.50 1.53
C LYS A 64 -28.39 5.49 2.89
N GLU A 65 -28.54 6.57 3.68
CA GLU A 65 -28.07 6.61 5.07
C GLU A 65 -28.73 5.52 5.93
N ASP A 66 -30.06 5.38 5.83
CA ASP A 66 -30.82 4.36 6.55
C ASP A 66 -30.39 2.95 6.13
N ALA A 67 -30.09 2.72 4.85
CA ALA A 67 -29.59 1.43 4.38
C ALA A 67 -28.23 1.06 4.99
N LEU A 68 -27.32 2.04 5.14
CA LEU A 68 -26.05 1.84 5.83
C LEU A 68 -26.28 1.57 7.33
N ARG A 69 -27.06 2.43 8.00
CA ARG A 69 -27.29 2.35 9.46
C ARG A 69 -28.05 1.11 9.91
N ASN A 70 -28.94 0.59 9.06
CA ASN A 70 -29.73 -0.62 9.34
C ASN A 70 -29.08 -1.90 8.81
N CYS A 71 -27.93 -1.80 8.13
CA CYS A 71 -27.19 -2.99 7.73
C CYS A 71 -26.72 -3.72 8.99
N ARG A 72 -27.00 -5.02 9.08
CA ARG A 72 -26.59 -5.88 10.20
C ARG A 72 -25.82 -7.08 9.67
N TYR A 73 -24.82 -7.51 10.43
CA TYR A 73 -24.09 -8.73 10.13
C TYR A 73 -24.95 -9.94 10.47
N THR A 74 -25.11 -10.85 9.51
CA THR A 74 -25.96 -12.05 9.64
C THR A 74 -25.17 -13.35 9.52
N GLY A 75 -23.84 -13.30 9.47
CA GLY A 75 -22.96 -14.45 9.22
C GLY A 75 -22.18 -14.35 7.91
N GLY A 76 -21.23 -15.27 7.71
CA GLY A 76 -20.36 -15.35 6.53
C GLY A 76 -19.04 -14.60 6.68
N GLY A 77 -18.27 -14.53 5.59
CA GLY A 77 -16.99 -13.82 5.54
C GLY A 77 -17.15 -12.32 5.75
N ILE A 78 -16.29 -11.73 6.57
CA ILE A 78 -16.24 -10.29 6.83
C ILE A 78 -15.28 -9.62 5.85
N THR A 79 -14.11 -10.19 5.63
CA THR A 79 -13.11 -9.69 4.68
C THR A 79 -13.06 -10.55 3.41
N GLY A 80 -12.30 -10.09 2.41
CA GLY A 80 -12.24 -10.74 1.10
C GLY A 80 -13.34 -10.27 0.14
N ASN A 81 -13.30 -10.80 -1.08
CA ASN A 81 -14.24 -10.46 -2.15
C ASN A 81 -15.67 -10.89 -1.76
N GLY A 82 -16.61 -9.95 -1.81
CA GLY A 82 -17.99 -10.17 -1.38
C GLY A 82 -18.16 -10.24 0.14
N GLY A 83 -17.11 -9.92 0.91
CA GLY A 83 -17.16 -9.90 2.37
C GLY A 83 -18.06 -8.77 2.90
N TYR A 84 -18.51 -8.92 4.15
CA TYR A 84 -19.37 -7.93 4.81
C TYR A 84 -18.77 -6.52 4.86
N ALA A 85 -17.45 -6.40 5.03
CA ALA A 85 -16.74 -5.12 5.01
C ALA A 85 -16.84 -4.40 3.65
N GLU A 86 -16.83 -5.14 2.54
CA GLU A 86 -17.01 -4.59 1.20
C GLU A 86 -18.44 -4.09 1.00
N LYS A 87 -19.43 -4.85 1.47
CA LYS A 87 -20.84 -4.43 1.47
C LYS A 87 -21.04 -3.11 2.23
N ILE A 88 -20.45 -2.96 3.41
CA ILE A 88 -20.53 -1.72 4.21
C ILE A 88 -19.87 -0.55 3.49
N ARG A 89 -18.70 -0.75 2.86
CA ARG A 89 -18.05 0.29 2.05
C ARG A 89 -18.86 0.71 0.83
N SER A 90 -19.52 -0.25 0.17
CA SER A 90 -20.42 0.05 -0.95
C SER A 90 -21.61 0.89 -0.49
N LEU A 91 -22.25 0.55 0.63
CA LEU A 91 -23.36 1.33 1.20
C LEU A 91 -22.90 2.73 1.65
N TYR A 92 -21.70 2.82 2.22
CA TYR A 92 -21.08 4.10 2.58
C TYR A 92 -20.88 4.97 1.34
N LYS A 93 -20.27 4.42 0.29
CA LYS A 93 -20.08 5.11 -0.99
C LYS A 93 -21.41 5.60 -1.58
N ASP A 94 -22.42 4.75 -1.59
CA ASP A 94 -23.77 5.10 -2.05
C ASP A 94 -24.38 6.28 -1.26
N ALA A 95 -24.15 6.31 0.06
CA ALA A 95 -24.62 7.39 0.91
C ALA A 95 -23.84 8.69 0.67
N THR A 96 -22.52 8.63 0.57
CA THR A 96 -21.67 9.80 0.29
C THR A 96 -21.92 10.37 -1.10
N ASP A 97 -22.09 9.52 -2.12
CA ASP A 97 -22.45 9.92 -3.48
C ASP A 97 -23.85 10.56 -3.52
N ALA A 98 -24.73 10.20 -2.57
CA ALA A 98 -26.01 10.85 -2.35
C ALA A 98 -25.95 12.12 -1.47
N GLY A 99 -24.75 12.59 -1.10
CA GLY A 99 -24.53 13.80 -0.33
C GLY A 99 -24.71 13.64 1.19
N ALA A 100 -24.61 12.41 1.73
CA ALA A 100 -24.53 12.18 3.17
C ALA A 100 -23.14 12.59 3.70
N THR A 101 -23.12 13.22 4.87
CA THR A 101 -21.89 13.60 5.57
C THR A 101 -21.61 12.59 6.68
N ILE A 102 -20.81 11.57 6.38
CA ILE A 102 -20.41 10.52 7.32
C ILE A 102 -18.88 10.52 7.37
N SER A 103 -18.29 10.71 8.56
CA SER A 103 -16.84 10.66 8.72
C SER A 103 -16.31 9.22 8.75
N ASP A 104 -15.01 9.04 8.58
CA ASP A 104 -14.38 7.71 8.64
C ASP A 104 -14.51 7.09 10.05
N GLU A 105 -14.46 7.90 11.11
CA GLU A 105 -14.70 7.45 12.49
C GLU A 105 -16.16 7.00 12.68
N GLN A 106 -17.11 7.72 12.06
CA GLN A 106 -18.51 7.34 12.05
C GLN A 106 -18.73 6.04 11.26
N LEU A 107 -17.99 5.82 10.17
CA LEU A 107 -18.05 4.58 9.43
C LEU A 107 -17.58 3.39 10.27
N ILE A 108 -16.48 3.54 11.02
CA ILE A 108 -15.96 2.47 11.88
C ILE A 108 -16.94 2.15 13.00
N THR A 109 -17.48 3.16 13.67
CA THR A 109 -18.49 2.96 14.72
C THR A 109 -19.76 2.32 14.17
N LEU A 110 -20.25 2.74 13.01
CA LEU A 110 -21.38 2.09 12.33
C LEU A 110 -21.08 0.63 11.96
N PHE A 111 -19.85 0.36 11.51
CA PHE A 111 -19.41 -0.99 11.19
C PHE A 111 -19.38 -1.87 12.43
N VAL A 112 -18.76 -1.43 13.53
CA VAL A 112 -18.70 -2.20 14.79
C VAL A 112 -20.10 -2.39 15.39
N ASP A 113 -20.96 -1.37 15.35
CA ASP A 113 -22.34 -1.44 15.87
C ASP A 113 -23.27 -2.34 15.04
N SER A 114 -22.87 -2.67 13.81
CA SER A 114 -23.66 -3.56 12.94
C SER A 114 -23.61 -5.04 13.33
N PHE A 115 -22.70 -5.41 14.25
CA PHE A 115 -22.51 -6.78 14.72
C PHE A 115 -23.46 -7.13 15.89
N PRO A 116 -23.74 -8.44 16.11
CA PRO A 116 -24.60 -8.86 17.21
C PRO A 116 -24.07 -8.42 18.58
N ARG A 117 -24.97 -8.04 19.51
CA ARG A 117 -24.61 -7.70 20.91
C ARG A 117 -24.83 -8.87 21.88
N SER A 118 -24.81 -10.09 21.37
CA SER A 118 -24.88 -11.29 22.20
C SER A 118 -23.58 -11.52 22.97
N PRO A 119 -23.62 -12.27 24.09
CA PRO A 119 -22.49 -12.39 25.03
C PRO A 119 -21.17 -12.81 24.39
N GLU A 120 -21.20 -13.61 23.33
CA GLU A 120 -20.02 -14.08 22.61
C GLU A 120 -19.31 -12.94 21.85
N TRP A 121 -20.04 -11.94 21.35
CA TRP A 121 -19.48 -10.82 20.59
C TRP A 121 -18.99 -9.67 21.46
N LEU A 122 -19.56 -9.49 22.66
CA LEU A 122 -19.25 -8.34 23.52
C LEU A 122 -17.75 -8.15 23.81
N PRO A 123 -16.95 -9.19 24.11
CA PRO A 123 -15.52 -9.03 24.38
C PRO A 123 -14.74 -8.45 23.19
N ILE A 124 -15.01 -8.95 21.96
CA ILE A 124 -14.31 -8.47 20.77
C ILE A 124 -14.77 -7.05 20.41
N LEU A 125 -16.06 -6.75 20.53
CA LEU A 125 -16.59 -5.41 20.24
C LEU A 125 -16.07 -4.36 21.22
N ALA A 126 -15.97 -4.70 22.52
CA ALA A 126 -15.36 -3.83 23.52
C ALA A 126 -13.88 -3.52 23.19
N GLY A 127 -13.13 -4.52 22.70
CA GLY A 127 -11.74 -4.34 22.25
C GLY A 127 -11.58 -3.52 20.96
N LEU A 128 -12.68 -3.13 20.32
CA LEU A 128 -12.71 -2.30 19.11
C LEU A 128 -13.28 -0.90 19.35
N ALA A 129 -13.63 -0.55 20.60
CA ALA A 129 -14.28 0.72 20.93
C ALA A 129 -13.45 1.95 20.51
N ASP A 130 -12.13 1.87 20.66
CA ASP A 130 -11.19 2.95 20.33
C ASP A 130 -10.43 2.70 19.01
N GLU A 131 -10.84 1.72 18.21
CA GLU A 131 -10.17 1.39 16.95
C GLU A 131 -10.42 2.49 15.90
N SER A 132 -9.34 3.06 15.35
CA SER A 132 -9.40 4.13 14.35
C SER A 132 -9.11 3.62 12.93
N ASN A 133 -8.75 2.35 12.77
CA ASN A 133 -8.50 1.75 11.47
C ASN A 133 -9.56 0.71 11.12
N PHE A 134 -10.39 1.04 10.12
CA PHE A 134 -11.44 0.16 9.62
C PHE A 134 -10.91 -1.23 9.22
N ASN A 135 -9.73 -1.32 8.58
CA ASN A 135 -9.17 -2.60 8.17
C ASN A 135 -8.75 -3.45 9.37
N VAL A 136 -8.22 -2.83 10.43
CA VAL A 136 -7.87 -3.53 11.66
C VAL A 136 -9.13 -4.07 12.34
N ALA A 137 -10.19 -3.26 12.44
CA ALA A 137 -11.48 -3.71 12.94
C ALA A 137 -12.03 -4.90 12.14
N ALA A 138 -12.07 -4.78 10.81
CA ALA A 138 -12.57 -5.83 9.93
C ALA A 138 -11.77 -7.14 10.05
N ASN A 139 -10.44 -7.07 10.09
CA ASN A 139 -9.57 -8.23 10.23
C ASN A 139 -9.72 -8.91 11.60
N ARG A 140 -9.82 -8.13 12.69
CA ARG A 140 -10.04 -8.68 14.04
C ARG A 140 -11.38 -9.40 14.15
N LEU A 141 -12.44 -8.83 13.57
CA LEU A 141 -13.75 -9.47 13.53
C LEU A 141 -13.75 -10.72 12.64
N GLN A 142 -13.06 -10.70 11.50
CA GLN A 142 -12.88 -11.89 10.66
C GLN A 142 -12.20 -13.03 11.43
N GLU A 143 -11.15 -12.72 12.18
CA GLU A 143 -10.43 -13.70 12.98
C GLU A 143 -11.31 -14.26 14.10
N PHE A 144 -12.10 -13.40 14.75
CA PHE A 144 -13.09 -13.83 15.73
C PHE A 144 -14.12 -14.80 15.13
N VAL A 145 -14.68 -14.48 13.96
CA VAL A 145 -15.61 -15.38 13.24
C VAL A 145 -14.94 -16.70 12.87
N ARG A 146 -13.67 -16.66 12.43
CA ARG A 146 -12.89 -17.87 12.13
C ARG A 146 -12.71 -18.76 13.35
N LEU A 147 -12.46 -18.17 14.52
CA LEU A 147 -12.31 -18.91 15.79
C LEU A 147 -13.65 -19.47 16.28
N MET A 148 -14.74 -18.72 16.13
CA MET A 148 -16.09 -19.18 16.53
C MET A 148 -16.61 -20.33 15.67
N ASN A 149 -16.37 -20.29 14.35
CA ASN A 149 -16.91 -21.30 13.44
C ASN A 149 -16.15 -22.63 13.49
N GLY A 150 -15.12 -22.76 14.32
CA GLY A 150 -14.22 -23.90 14.32
C GLY A 150 -13.27 -23.86 13.12
N GLY A 151 -12.04 -24.31 13.32
CA GLY A 151 -10.95 -24.20 12.34
C GLY A 151 -11.08 -25.03 11.04
N ASP A 152 -12.30 -25.30 10.56
CA ASP A 152 -12.56 -26.06 9.34
C ASP A 152 -13.46 -25.25 8.40
N GLY A 153 -12.86 -24.52 7.45
CA GLY A 153 -13.61 -23.94 6.33
C GLY A 153 -13.14 -22.56 5.90
N GLY A 154 -12.04 -22.52 5.14
CA GLY A 154 -11.59 -21.31 4.46
C GLY A 154 -10.08 -21.17 4.50
N GLY A 155 -9.37 -22.11 3.84
CA GLY A 155 -7.96 -21.93 3.55
C GLY A 155 -7.79 -20.62 2.79
N ILE A 156 -7.15 -19.63 3.43
CA ILE A 156 -6.68 -18.43 2.76
C ILE A 156 -5.69 -18.92 1.70
N GLU A 157 -5.97 -18.71 0.42
CA GLU A 157 -5.01 -18.89 -0.68
C GLU A 157 -3.76 -18.05 -0.37
N GLY A 158 -2.78 -18.65 0.31
CA GLY A 158 -1.66 -17.92 0.89
C GLY A 158 -1.06 -18.57 2.12
N MET A 159 -1.83 -19.34 2.90
CA MET A 159 -1.30 -20.02 4.10
C MET A 159 -0.39 -21.20 3.74
N GLU A 160 -0.63 -21.88 2.61
CA GLU A 160 0.33 -22.83 2.01
C GLU A 160 1.61 -22.13 1.58
N LYS A 161 1.52 -20.93 0.98
CA LYS A 161 2.70 -20.15 0.57
C LYS A 161 3.52 -19.70 1.76
N VAL A 162 2.87 -19.28 2.85
CA VAL A 162 3.55 -18.92 4.11
C VAL A 162 4.21 -20.14 4.75
N SER A 163 3.53 -21.30 4.76
CA SER A 163 4.12 -22.55 5.27
C SER A 163 5.32 -23.00 4.42
N ALA A 164 5.21 -22.95 3.09
CA ALA A 164 6.32 -23.26 2.18
C ALA A 164 7.52 -22.32 2.38
N LEU A 165 7.27 -21.00 2.46
CA LEU A 165 8.31 -20.00 2.74
C LEU A 165 8.96 -20.21 4.12
N GLN A 166 8.20 -20.54 5.16
CA GLN A 166 8.76 -20.86 6.47
C GLN A 166 9.64 -22.11 6.43
N THR A 167 9.25 -23.10 5.64
CA THR A 167 10.01 -24.34 5.45
C THR A 167 11.33 -24.07 4.72
N GLU A 168 11.30 -23.27 3.65
CA GLU A 168 12.50 -22.85 2.92
C GLU A 168 13.45 -22.01 3.80
N VAL A 169 12.91 -21.08 4.59
CA VAL A 169 13.71 -20.26 5.52
C VAL A 169 14.39 -21.14 6.57
N LYS A 170 13.71 -22.17 7.07
CA LYS A 170 14.29 -23.13 8.03
C LYS A 170 15.41 -23.93 7.38
N GLN A 171 15.20 -24.42 6.16
CA GLN A 171 16.18 -25.20 5.40
C GLN A 171 17.43 -24.37 5.04
N LEU A 172 17.26 -23.10 4.67
CA LEU A 172 18.36 -22.17 4.42
C LEU A 172 19.15 -21.86 5.70
N LYS A 173 18.48 -21.69 6.84
CA LYS A 173 19.15 -21.51 8.15
C LYS A 173 19.98 -22.74 8.53
N GLU A 174 19.45 -23.93 8.31
CA GLU A 174 20.17 -25.19 8.55
C GLU A 174 21.39 -25.33 7.62
N GLN A 175 21.27 -24.99 6.34
CA GLN A 175 22.42 -24.98 5.41
C GLN A 175 23.49 -23.97 5.79
N ILE A 176 23.11 -22.76 6.24
CA ILE A 176 24.06 -21.75 6.72
C ILE A 176 24.78 -22.24 7.97
N ALA A 177 24.08 -22.87 8.91
CA ALA A 177 24.69 -23.45 10.12
C ALA A 177 25.72 -24.55 9.78
N VAL A 178 25.39 -25.43 8.82
CA VAL A 178 26.32 -26.47 8.33
C VAL A 178 27.52 -25.85 7.59
N MET A 179 27.32 -24.82 6.79
CA MET A 179 28.42 -24.09 6.13
C MET A 179 29.34 -23.39 7.14
N GLN A 180 28.79 -22.81 8.21
CA GLN A 180 29.56 -22.18 9.26
C GLN A 180 30.34 -23.21 10.11
N ALA A 181 29.78 -24.39 10.34
CA ALA A 181 30.46 -25.50 11.02
C ALA A 181 31.62 -26.11 10.19
N ARG A 182 31.57 -26.02 8.85
CA ARG A 182 32.67 -26.43 7.95
C ARG A 182 33.83 -25.44 7.88
N LYS A 183 33.65 -24.22 8.41
CA LYS A 183 34.74 -23.26 8.57
C LYS A 183 35.50 -23.65 9.84
N GLY A 184 36.40 -24.62 9.71
CA GLY A 184 37.22 -25.10 10.82
C GLY A 184 37.91 -23.93 11.56
N PRO A 185 38.16 -24.06 12.87
CA PRO A 185 38.71 -22.98 13.66
C PRO A 185 40.04 -22.53 13.06
N ALA A 186 40.20 -21.22 12.84
CA ALA A 186 41.49 -20.64 12.53
C ALA A 186 42.40 -20.83 13.75
N ASN A 187 43.13 -21.94 13.78
CA ASN A 187 44.01 -22.29 14.90
C ASN A 187 45.10 -21.22 15.04
N PRO A 188 45.08 -20.39 16.11
CA PRO A 188 46.02 -19.26 16.24
C PRO A 188 47.48 -19.71 16.45
N GLY A 189 47.70 -20.99 16.78
CA GLY A 189 49.02 -21.58 17.04
C GLY A 189 49.79 -22.03 15.80
N LEU A 190 49.17 -22.09 14.62
CA LEU A 190 49.85 -22.49 13.38
C LEU A 190 50.61 -21.29 12.80
N LYS A 191 51.89 -21.15 13.14
CA LYS A 191 52.77 -20.12 12.56
C LYS A 191 53.50 -20.67 11.33
N CYS A 192 53.48 -19.89 10.25
CA CYS A 192 54.29 -20.21 9.08
C CYS A 192 55.76 -19.89 9.38
N THR A 193 56.66 -20.82 9.06
CA THR A 193 58.12 -20.66 9.25
C THR A 193 58.82 -20.04 8.04
N ASN A 194 58.08 -19.71 6.97
CA ASN A 194 58.65 -19.05 5.79
C ASN A 194 59.03 -17.60 6.14
N PRO A 195 60.31 -17.19 5.99
CA PRO A 195 60.75 -15.81 6.27
C PRO A 195 60.05 -14.76 5.39
N ASN A 196 59.52 -15.15 4.23
CA ASN A 196 58.71 -14.29 3.38
C ASN A 196 57.22 -14.24 3.79
N CYS A 197 56.79 -14.97 4.83
CA CYS A 197 55.39 -15.06 5.27
C CYS A 197 55.22 -14.79 6.78
N ASN A 198 54.82 -13.56 7.13
CA ASN A 198 54.56 -13.16 8.52
C ASN A 198 53.09 -13.38 8.97
N ARG A 199 52.42 -14.43 8.47
CA ARG A 199 50.99 -14.68 8.78
C ARG A 199 50.80 -15.97 9.60
N VAL A 200 49.80 -15.94 10.48
CA VAL A 200 49.37 -17.08 11.29
C VAL A 200 48.18 -17.81 10.68
N GLY A 201 47.93 -19.05 11.11
CA GLY A 201 46.83 -19.91 10.66
C GLY A 201 47.20 -20.92 9.57
N HIS A 202 48.48 -21.05 9.19
CA HIS A 202 48.95 -22.07 8.22
C HIS A 202 50.44 -22.41 8.43
N THR A 203 50.88 -23.58 7.96
CA THR A 203 52.29 -24.03 7.96
C THR A 203 53.04 -23.62 6.69
N ILE A 204 54.38 -23.74 6.67
CA ILE A 204 55.20 -23.48 5.48
C ILE A 204 54.78 -24.33 4.27
N GLU A 205 54.39 -25.58 4.50
CA GLU A 205 53.90 -26.50 3.46
C GLU A 205 52.64 -25.98 2.77
N ASN A 206 51.79 -25.25 3.50
CA ASN A 206 50.56 -24.66 2.99
C ASN A 206 50.72 -23.18 2.63
N CYS A 207 51.96 -22.68 2.58
CA CYS A 207 52.23 -21.30 2.25
C CYS A 207 52.33 -21.13 0.74
N PHE A 208 51.56 -20.18 0.21
CA PHE A 208 51.54 -19.85 -1.22
C PHE A 208 52.60 -18.81 -1.63
N ARG A 209 53.27 -18.16 -0.66
CA ARG A 209 54.32 -17.15 -0.95
C ARG A 209 55.62 -17.79 -1.42
N LYS A 210 56.51 -16.98 -2.02
CA LYS A 210 57.84 -17.41 -2.46
C LYS A 210 58.62 -18.12 -1.33
N GLY A 211 59.15 -19.29 -1.62
CA GLY A 211 59.81 -20.19 -0.65
C GLY A 211 58.86 -21.02 0.22
N GLY A 212 57.55 -21.03 -0.07
CA GLY A 212 56.55 -21.86 0.59
C GLY A 212 56.23 -23.14 -0.18
N GLY A 213 55.70 -24.17 0.49
CA GLY A 213 55.45 -25.49 -0.11
C GLY A 213 54.37 -25.52 -1.21
N LYS A 214 53.56 -24.46 -1.33
CA LYS A 214 52.55 -24.28 -2.39
C LYS A 214 52.81 -23.03 -3.22
N GLU A 215 54.06 -22.60 -3.32
CA GLU A 215 54.45 -21.47 -4.18
C GLU A 215 53.84 -21.63 -5.59
N GLY A 216 53.13 -20.60 -6.05
CA GLY A 216 52.51 -20.58 -7.38
C GLY A 216 51.16 -21.30 -7.51
N GLN A 217 50.74 -22.12 -6.53
CA GLN A 217 49.47 -22.86 -6.57
C GLN A 217 48.29 -22.08 -5.97
N TYR A 218 48.11 -20.83 -6.43
CA TYR A 218 47.09 -19.95 -5.90
C TYR A 218 45.67 -20.36 -6.34
N PRO A 219 44.69 -20.38 -5.43
CA PRO A 219 43.28 -20.46 -5.80
C PRO A 219 42.88 -19.32 -6.76
N SER A 220 41.91 -19.56 -7.64
CA SER A 220 41.47 -18.59 -8.66
C SER A 220 41.06 -17.23 -8.08
N TRP A 221 40.47 -17.21 -6.89
CA TRP A 221 40.08 -16.01 -6.15
C TRP A 221 41.26 -15.22 -5.56
N TRP A 222 42.48 -15.74 -5.66
CA TRP A 222 43.71 -15.20 -5.06
C TRP A 222 44.67 -14.56 -6.09
N LYS A 223 44.50 -14.82 -7.40
CA LYS A 223 45.30 -14.17 -8.45
C LYS A 223 45.11 -12.65 -8.40
N GLY A 224 46.20 -11.89 -8.22
CA GLY A 224 46.21 -10.42 -8.24
C GLY A 224 46.26 -9.70 -6.88
N LYS A 225 46.21 -10.41 -5.74
CA LYS A 225 46.39 -9.79 -4.40
C LYS A 225 47.79 -10.04 -3.83
N ARG A 226 48.69 -9.09 -4.13
CA ARG A 226 50.04 -8.82 -3.56
C ARG A 226 51.22 -9.68 -4.04
N ASP A 227 51.68 -9.38 -5.25
CA ASP A 227 53.11 -9.38 -5.56
C ASP A 227 53.65 -7.94 -5.41
N ASN A 228 53.83 -7.46 -4.18
CA ASN A 228 54.81 -6.39 -3.89
C ASN A 228 54.98 -6.21 -2.38
N THR A 229 56.19 -6.43 -1.88
CA THR A 229 57.00 -5.51 -1.06
C THR A 229 58.15 -6.29 -0.40
N THR A 230 59.29 -6.33 -1.07
CA THR A 230 60.59 -6.22 -0.40
C THR A 230 61.19 -4.91 -0.89
N SER A 231 60.94 -3.84 -0.14
CA SER A 231 61.72 -2.60 -0.27
C SER A 231 63.02 -2.84 0.49
N THR A 232 64.06 -3.25 -0.24
CA THR A 232 65.43 -3.25 0.25
C THR A 232 65.90 -1.80 0.32
N THR A 233 66.22 -1.34 1.53
CA THR A 233 67.00 -0.11 1.73
C THR A 233 68.43 -0.37 1.29
N THR A 234 68.87 0.29 0.21
CA THR A 234 70.29 0.58 -0.02
C THR A 234 70.41 2.00 -0.55
N ASN A 235 71.03 2.84 0.28
CA ASN A 235 71.49 4.18 -0.05
C ASN A 235 72.44 4.14 -1.25
N ALA A 236 72.22 5.03 -2.22
CA ALA A 236 73.27 5.51 -3.11
C ALA A 236 73.12 7.02 -3.25
N THR A 237 73.95 7.72 -2.50
CA THR A 237 74.23 9.15 -2.56
C THR A 237 74.82 9.50 -3.91
N ALA A 238 74.31 10.54 -4.57
CA ALA A 238 75.05 11.28 -5.59
C ALA A 238 74.73 12.77 -5.46
N ASN A 239 75.75 13.52 -5.05
CA ASN A 239 75.81 14.97 -4.93
C ASN A 239 75.36 15.67 -6.22
N THR A 240 74.56 16.71 -6.10
CA THR A 240 74.55 17.83 -7.05
C THR A 240 74.90 19.11 -6.31
N SER A 241 76.18 19.47 -6.42
CA SER A 241 76.68 20.78 -6.03
C SER A 241 76.09 21.82 -6.98
N SER A 242 75.31 22.73 -6.41
CA SER A 242 74.86 23.97 -7.02
C SER A 242 76.02 24.98 -7.10
N SER A 243 76.23 25.55 -8.27
CA SER A 243 76.79 26.89 -8.42
C SER A 243 76.38 27.49 -9.77
N ILE A 244 75.45 28.44 -9.69
CA ILE A 244 75.35 29.56 -10.63
C ILE A 244 76.51 30.51 -10.27
N PRO A 245 77.08 31.27 -11.22
CA PRO A 245 76.67 32.68 -11.26
C PRO A 245 76.68 33.33 -12.65
N THR A 246 75.87 34.39 -12.77
CA THR A 246 75.94 35.55 -13.69
C THR A 246 75.81 35.32 -15.19
#